data_AF-A0A9Q0Y8W0-F1
#
_entry.id   AF-A0A9Q0Y8W0-F1
#
_cell.length_a   1.000
_cell.length_b   1.000
_cell.length_c   1.000
_cell.angle_alpha   90.00
_cell.angle_beta   90.00
_cell.angle_gamma   90.00
#
_symmetry.space_group_name_H-M   'P 1'
#
loop_
_entity.id
_entity.type
_entity.pdbx_description
1 polymer ?
#
loop_
_entity_poly.entity_id
_entity_poly.type
_entity_poly.pdbx_seq_one_letter_code
_entity_poly.pdbx_strand_id
1 'polypeptide(L)'
;MFGRRNTLLFCYTTGGLFGIVTVFSSNVWMYLILRFCIATVLKGIGLCCFVLDFLLAATELVAPSKRIFVGNFMWLFFAAGYTVLAGSAKLIPDWRILQLVLTLPYIPLIIITYFFVPESPRWLINQKRSEDAEKVLRKMAKVNKRIISDDFMERAFNRNEVCKYKRFEPLIKTLVRKRRPLIRGPD
;
A
#
# COMPACT_ATOMS: atom_id res chain seq x y z
N MET A 1 2.25 -15.19 5.81
CA MET A 1 2.39 -14.29 4.64
C MET A 1 2.58 -12.85 5.14
N PHE A 2 3.65 -12.19 4.69
CA PHE A 2 4.00 -10.82 5.11
C PHE A 2 2.91 -9.81 4.72
N GLY A 3 2.69 -8.83 5.59
CA GLY A 3 1.73 -7.74 5.36
C GLY A 3 2.14 -6.87 4.19
N ARG A 4 1.16 -6.25 3.54
CA ARG A 4 1.29 -5.46 2.31
C ARG A 4 2.20 -4.24 2.50
N ARG A 5 2.08 -3.56 3.65
CA ARG A 5 2.96 -2.44 4.01
C ARG A 5 4.39 -2.92 4.21
N ASN A 6 4.56 -4.04 4.93
CA ASN A 6 5.89 -4.59 5.22
C ASN A 6 6.59 -5.06 3.96
N THR A 7 5.87 -5.68 3.02
CA THR A 7 6.40 -6.06 1.71
C THR A 7 6.84 -4.83 0.92
N LEU A 8 6.03 -3.76 0.87
CA LEU A 8 6.42 -2.52 0.19
C LEU A 8 7.65 -1.87 0.81
N LEU A 9 7.71 -1.78 2.14
CA LEU A 9 8.88 -1.26 2.85
C LEU A 9 10.13 -2.07 2.53
N PHE A 10 10.03 -3.40 2.55
CA PHE A 10 11.13 -4.29 2.17
C PHE A 10 11.58 -4.08 0.72
N CYS A 11 10.63 -3.95 -0.22
CA CYS A 11 10.97 -3.69 -1.61
C CYS A 11 11.63 -2.32 -1.80
N TYR A 12 11.14 -1.27 -1.13
CA TYR A 12 11.77 0.05 -1.25
C TYR A 12 13.17 0.08 -0.63
N THR A 13 13.38 -0.55 0.52
CA THR A 13 14.72 -0.58 1.15
C THR A 13 15.71 -1.38 0.30
N THR A 14 15.33 -2.58 -0.15
CA THR A 14 16.20 -3.41 -1.00
C THR A 14 16.47 -2.78 -2.36
N GLY A 15 15.46 -2.17 -2.99
CA GLY A 15 15.61 -1.44 -4.26
C GLY A 15 16.54 -0.25 -4.13
N GLY A 16 16.42 0.53 -3.05
CA GLY A 16 17.31 1.64 -2.76
C GLY A 16 18.75 1.21 -2.51
N LEU A 17 18.95 0.14 -1.72
CA LEU A 17 20.27 -0.44 -1.45
C LEU A 17 20.95 -0.93 -2.74
N PHE A 18 20.25 -1.73 -3.55
CA PHE A 18 20.81 -2.18 -4.83
C PHE A 18 21.06 -0.99 -5.78
N GLY A 19 20.21 0.04 -5.75
CA GLY A 19 20.40 1.27 -6.49
C GLY A 19 21.73 1.96 -6.17
N ILE A 20 22.06 2.11 -4.89
CA ILE A 20 23.33 2.68 -4.42
C ILE A 20 24.51 1.77 -4.77
N VAL A 21 24.41 0.46 -4.52
CA VAL A 21 25.50 -0.49 -4.80
C VAL A 21 25.83 -0.54 -6.29
N THR A 22 24.83 -0.37 -7.18
CA THR A 22 25.04 -0.33 -8.63
C THR A 22 25.96 0.81 -9.06
N VAL A 23 25.97 1.93 -8.34
CA VAL A 23 26.83 3.08 -8.63
C VAL A 23 28.30 2.75 -8.43
N PHE A 24 28.62 1.75 -7.62
CA PHE A 24 30.00 1.29 -7.36
C PHE A 24 30.41 0.09 -8.21
N SER A 25 29.57 -0.35 -9.17
CA SER A 25 29.94 -1.50 -10.00
C SER A 25 31.12 -1.15 -10.92
N SER A 26 32.18 -1.94 -10.83
CA SER A 26 33.36 -1.85 -11.71
C SER A 26 33.36 -2.90 -12.82
N ASN A 27 32.56 -3.97 -12.67
CA ASN A 27 32.46 -5.08 -13.61
C ASN A 27 31.07 -5.14 -14.25
N VAL A 28 31.02 -5.47 -15.54
CA VAL A 28 29.75 -5.62 -16.29
C VAL A 28 28.85 -6.69 -15.67
N TRP A 29 29.42 -7.83 -15.24
CA TRP A 29 28.66 -8.90 -14.58
C TRP A 29 28.01 -8.44 -13.27
N MET A 30 28.74 -7.68 -12.46
CA MET A 30 28.19 -7.09 -11.22
C MET A 30 27.05 -6.13 -11.54
N TYR A 31 27.22 -5.28 -12.56
CA TYR A 31 26.18 -4.37 -13.02
C TYR A 31 24.91 -5.12 -13.49
N LEU A 32 25.06 -6.19 -14.29
CA LEU A 32 23.93 -6.98 -14.80
C LEU A 32 23.17 -7.69 -13.68
N ILE A 33 23.89 -8.30 -12.72
CA ILE A 33 23.27 -8.97 -11.57
C ILE A 33 22.48 -7.95 -10.73
N LEU A 34 23.07 -6.80 -10.42
CA LEU A 34 22.39 -5.76 -9.65
C LEU A 34 21.18 -5.20 -10.40
N ARG A 35 21.28 -5.01 -11.72
CA ARG A 35 20.14 -4.63 -12.57
C ARG A 35 19.02 -5.65 -12.52
N PHE A 36 19.34 -6.94 -12.55
CA PHE A 36 18.36 -8.01 -12.43
C PHE A 36 17.66 -7.99 -11.05
N CYS A 37 18.43 -7.80 -9.97
CA CYS A 37 17.87 -7.66 -8.62
C CYS A 37 16.93 -6.44 -8.51
N ILE A 38 17.35 -5.28 -9.02
CA ILE A 38 16.52 -4.07 -9.06
C ILE A 38 15.24 -4.31 -9.87
N ALA A 39 15.34 -4.95 -11.04
CA ALA A 39 14.18 -5.25 -11.89
C ALA A 39 13.18 -6.16 -11.15
N THR A 40 13.66 -7.17 -10.44
CA THR A 40 12.83 -8.08 -9.64
C THR A 40 12.11 -7.34 -8.52
N VAL A 41 12.82 -6.47 -7.81
CA VAL A 41 12.23 -5.63 -6.75
C VAL A 41 11.18 -4.67 -7.33
N LEU A 42 11.45 -4.01 -8.45
CA LEU A 42 10.50 -3.12 -9.13
C LEU A 42 9.23 -3.86 -9.55
N LYS A 43 9.34 -5.10 -10.05
CA LYS A 43 8.18 -5.95 -10.35
C LYS A 43 7.40 -6.29 -9.08
N GLY A 44 8.08 -6.58 -7.98
CA GLY A 44 7.46 -6.80 -6.67
C GLY A 44 6.66 -5.57 -6.18
N ILE A 45 7.22 -4.37 -6.32
CA ILE A 45 6.54 -3.10 -6.01
C ILE A 45 5.29 -2.96 -6.90
N GLY A 46 5.43 -3.15 -8.21
CA GLY A 46 4.32 -3.07 -9.15
C GLY A 46 3.16 -4.01 -8.80
N LEU A 47 3.46 -5.26 -8.44
CA LEU A 47 2.46 -6.23 -7.99
C LEU A 47 1.78 -5.76 -6.70
N CYS A 48 2.55 -5.28 -5.73
CA CYS A 48 2.00 -4.78 -4.47
C CYS A 48 1.08 -3.57 -4.69
N CYS A 49 1.50 -2.61 -5.52
CA CYS A 49 0.71 -1.45 -5.94
C CYS A 49 -0.60 -1.87 -6.63
N PHE A 50 -0.52 -2.78 -7.60
CA PHE A 50 -1.70 -3.31 -8.28
C PHE A 50 -2.67 -3.97 -7.30
N VAL A 51 -2.16 -4.74 -6.33
CA VAL A 51 -2.97 -5.31 -5.25
C VAL A 51 -3.53 -4.21 -4.34
N LEU A 52 -2.79 -3.12 -4.05
CA LEU A 52 -3.34 -2.00 -3.29
C LEU A 52 -4.52 -1.38 -4.03
N ASP A 53 -4.35 -1.09 -5.31
CA ASP A 53 -5.32 -0.39 -6.14
C ASP A 53 -6.55 -1.25 -6.34
N PHE A 54 -6.35 -2.54 -6.64
CA PHE A 54 -7.43 -3.50 -6.74
C PHE A 54 -8.14 -3.68 -5.40
N LEU A 55 -7.42 -3.79 -4.28
CA LEU A 55 -8.04 -3.89 -2.96
C LEU A 55 -8.79 -2.59 -2.62
N LEU A 56 -8.23 -1.41 -2.87
CA LEU A 56 -8.89 -0.12 -2.64
C LEU A 56 -10.16 0.02 -3.49
N ALA A 57 -10.10 -0.42 -4.76
CA ALA A 57 -11.22 -0.44 -5.69
C ALA A 57 -12.28 -1.52 -5.35
N ALA A 58 -11.85 -2.67 -4.83
CA ALA A 58 -12.69 -3.81 -4.50
C ALA A 58 -13.29 -3.72 -3.10
N THR A 59 -12.57 -3.15 -2.13
CA THR A 59 -12.94 -3.20 -0.72
C THR A 59 -13.56 -1.92 -0.18
N GLU A 60 -13.06 -0.69 -0.38
CA GLU A 60 -13.28 0.25 0.73
C GLU A 60 -13.55 1.75 0.46
N LEU A 61 -13.30 2.37 -0.71
CA LEU A 61 -13.43 3.86 -0.79
C LEU A 61 -14.00 4.43 -2.09
N VAL A 62 -14.17 3.61 -3.12
CA VAL A 62 -14.38 4.11 -4.48
C VAL A 62 -15.66 3.50 -5.07
N ALA A 63 -16.60 4.35 -5.46
CA ALA A 63 -17.82 3.92 -6.12
C ALA A 63 -17.49 3.06 -7.36
N PRO A 64 -18.31 2.05 -7.71
CA PRO A 64 -18.07 1.18 -8.86
C PRO A 64 -17.72 1.93 -10.16
N SER A 65 -18.27 3.14 -10.34
CA SER A 65 -18.03 4.04 -11.47
C SER A 65 -16.62 4.61 -11.56
N LYS A 66 -15.84 4.61 -10.47
CA LYS A 66 -14.50 5.20 -10.37
C LYS A 66 -13.39 4.14 -10.34
N ARG A 67 -13.72 2.85 -10.41
CA ARG A 67 -12.75 1.73 -10.37
C ARG A 67 -11.78 1.73 -11.54
N ILE A 68 -12.30 2.01 -12.75
CA ILE A 68 -11.48 2.11 -13.97
C ILE A 68 -10.51 3.28 -13.85
N PHE A 69 -10.96 4.41 -13.30
CA PHE A 69 -10.11 5.58 -13.08
C PHE A 69 -8.97 5.29 -12.11
N VAL A 70 -9.23 4.59 -11.00
CA VAL A 70 -8.18 4.20 -10.03
C VAL A 70 -7.19 3.21 -10.65
N GLY A 71 -7.66 2.21 -11.40
CA GLY A 71 -6.78 1.27 -12.10
C GLY A 71 -5.91 1.95 -13.17
N ASN A 72 -6.46 2.94 -13.88
CA ASN A 72 -5.71 3.72 -14.87
C ASN A 72 -4.76 4.74 -14.26
N PHE A 73 -5.03 5.19 -13.03
CA PHE A 73 -4.17 6.13 -12.33
C PHE A 73 -2.75 5.59 -12.21
N MET A 74 -2.58 4.32 -11.83
CA MET A 74 -1.26 3.66 -11.77
C MET A 74 -0.50 3.76 -13.10
N TRP A 75 -1.16 3.47 -14.22
CA TRP A 75 -0.54 3.56 -15.56
C TRP A 75 -0.11 4.98 -15.93
N LEU A 76 -0.88 6.00 -15.52
CA LEU A 76 -0.50 7.41 -15.71
C LEU A 76 0.77 7.75 -14.92
N PHE A 77 0.91 7.27 -13.68
CA PHE A 77 2.15 7.44 -12.90
C PHE A 77 3.34 6.73 -13.55
N PHE A 78 3.14 5.53 -14.10
CA PHE A 78 4.20 4.85 -14.85
C PHE A 78 4.64 5.64 -16.08
N ALA A 79 3.67 6.10 -16.88
CA ALA A 79 3.97 6.92 -18.06
C ALA A 79 4.74 8.18 -17.68
N ALA A 80 4.26 8.93 -16.68
CA ALA A 80 4.94 10.12 -16.18
C ALA A 80 6.36 9.80 -15.66
N GLY A 81 6.53 8.69 -14.93
CA GLY A 81 7.83 8.25 -14.45
C GLY A 81 8.82 7.96 -15.58
N TYR A 82 8.38 7.29 -16.66
CA TYR A 82 9.22 7.05 -17.84
C TYR A 82 9.56 8.35 -18.58
N THR A 83 8.63 9.30 -18.68
CA THR A 83 8.91 10.61 -19.28
C THR A 83 9.95 11.39 -18.48
N VAL A 84 9.83 11.41 -17.14
CA VAL A 84 10.82 12.06 -16.26
C VAL A 84 12.17 11.35 -16.32
N LEU A 85 12.19 10.01 -16.41
CA LEU A 85 13.41 9.24 -16.60
C LEU A 85 14.10 9.61 -17.92
N ALA A 86 13.35 9.64 -19.03
CA ALA A 86 13.88 9.99 -20.34
C ALA A 86 14.43 11.43 -20.37
N GLY A 87 13.72 12.38 -19.75
CA GLY A 87 14.19 13.75 -19.58
C GLY A 87 15.47 13.83 -18.75
N SER A 88 15.51 13.14 -17.61
CA SER A 88 16.70 13.06 -16.75
C SER A 88 17.90 12.45 -17.46
N ALA A 89 17.69 11.40 -18.25
CA ALA A 89 18.76 10.75 -19.01
C ALA A 89 19.38 11.66 -20.08
N LYS A 90 18.59 12.58 -20.65
CA LYS A 90 19.11 13.58 -21.60
C LYS A 90 19.93 14.66 -20.90
N LEU A 91 19.55 15.06 -19.69
CA LEU A 91 20.23 16.11 -18.92
C LEU A 91 21.48 15.60 -18.20
N ILE A 92 21.50 14.32 -17.80
CA ILE A 92 22.56 13.71 -17.00
C ILE A 92 23.25 12.64 -17.85
N PRO A 93 24.39 12.96 -18.49
CA PRO A 93 25.10 12.02 -19.35
C PRO A 93 25.83 10.91 -18.55
N ASP A 94 26.17 11.18 -17.28
CA ASP A 94 26.76 10.16 -16.41
C ASP A 94 25.69 9.22 -15.83
N TRP A 95 25.73 7.96 -16.26
CA TRP A 95 24.81 6.93 -15.81
C TRP A 95 24.88 6.67 -14.29
N ARG A 96 26.03 6.91 -13.64
CA ARG A 96 26.21 6.75 -12.19
C ARG A 96 25.43 7.81 -11.44
N ILE A 97 25.52 9.06 -11.89
CA ILE A 97 24.76 10.18 -11.33
C ILE A 97 23.26 9.98 -11.60
N LEU A 98 22.90 9.55 -12.81
CA LEU A 98 21.51 9.23 -13.14
C LEU A 98 20.95 8.14 -12.23
N GLN A 99 21.71 7.08 -11.96
CA GLN A 99 21.33 6.00 -11.06
C GLN A 99 21.11 6.50 -9.61
N LEU A 100 21.94 7.43 -9.12
CA LEU A 100 21.74 8.06 -7.81
C LEU A 100 20.45 8.90 -7.77
N VAL A 101 20.21 9.70 -8.80
CA VAL A 101 18.98 10.51 -8.92
C VAL A 101 17.74 9.63 -8.93
N LEU A 102 17.77 8.47 -9.59
CA LEU A 102 16.67 7.50 -9.57
C LEU A 102 16.52 6.76 -8.25
N THR A 103 17.57 6.71 -7.44
CA THR A 103 17.56 6.08 -6.12
C THR A 103 17.04 7.03 -5.04
N LEU A 104 17.20 8.34 -5.22
CA LEU A 104 16.78 9.36 -4.26
C LEU A 104 15.30 9.29 -3.86
N PRO A 105 14.32 9.04 -4.77
CA PRO A 105 12.91 8.93 -4.42
C PRO A 105 12.56 7.76 -3.49
N TYR A 106 13.42 6.74 -3.33
CA TYR A 106 13.13 5.63 -2.42
C TYR A 106 13.03 6.09 -0.96
N ILE A 107 13.81 7.09 -0.54
CA ILE A 107 13.80 7.60 0.84
C ILE A 107 12.44 8.19 1.22
N PRO A 108 11.90 9.20 0.52
CA PRO A 108 10.58 9.73 0.85
C PRO A 108 9.48 8.67 0.68
N LEU A 109 9.60 7.74 -0.28
CA LEU A 109 8.64 6.64 -0.43
C LEU A 109 8.60 5.70 0.78
N ILE A 110 9.75 5.38 1.38
CA ILE A 110 9.83 4.59 2.62
C ILE A 110 9.12 5.33 3.77
N ILE A 111 9.42 6.61 3.95
CA ILE A 111 8.82 7.45 5.00
C ILE A 111 7.31 7.54 4.81
N ILE A 112 6.85 7.86 3.60
CA ILE A 112 5.43 7.97 3.28
C ILE A 112 4.72 6.63 3.52
N THR A 113 5.30 5.53 3.07
CA THR A 113 4.72 4.19 3.24
C THR A 113 4.64 3.81 4.72
N TYR A 114 5.65 4.18 5.52
CA TYR A 114 5.65 3.88 6.94
C TYR A 114 4.57 4.67 7.69
N PHE A 115 4.39 5.97 7.41
CA PHE A 115 3.44 6.79 8.18
C PHE A 115 2.01 6.77 7.64
N PHE A 116 1.83 6.73 6.32
CA PHE A 116 0.54 6.98 5.69
C PHE A 116 -0.18 5.72 5.20
N VAL A 117 0.52 4.61 4.94
CA VAL A 117 -0.10 3.41 4.41
C VAL A 117 -0.53 2.49 5.56
N PRO A 118 -1.85 2.39 5.88
CA PRO A 118 -2.31 1.42 6.85
C PRO A 118 -2.23 0.00 6.28
N GLU A 119 -1.94 -0.95 7.15
CA GLU A 119 -2.06 -2.37 6.85
C GLU A 119 -3.55 -2.75 6.69
N SER A 120 -3.85 -3.81 5.94
CA SER A 120 -5.25 -4.22 5.75
C SER A 120 -5.86 -4.68 7.08
N PRO A 121 -7.05 -4.16 7.49
CA PRO A 121 -7.76 -4.65 8.67
C PRO A 121 -7.96 -6.16 8.66
N ARG A 122 -8.21 -6.73 7.46
CA ARG A 122 -8.39 -8.17 7.26
C ARG A 122 -7.13 -8.96 7.62
N TRP A 123 -5.96 -8.47 7.22
CA TRP A 123 -4.69 -9.10 7.55
C TRP A 123 -4.39 -8.99 9.04
N LEU A 124 -4.67 -7.83 9.66
CA LEU A 124 -4.47 -7.63 11.10
C LEU A 124 -5.35 -8.58 11.94
N ILE A 125 -6.61 -8.77 11.55
CA ILE A 125 -7.52 -9.74 12.19
C ILE A 125 -6.99 -11.17 12.05
N ASN A 126 -6.57 -11.57 10.84
CA ASN A 126 -6.01 -12.91 10.61
C ASN A 126 -4.70 -13.17 11.37
N GLN A 127 -3.95 -12.11 11.66
CA GLN A 127 -2.69 -12.16 12.42
C GLN A 127 -2.88 -12.03 13.94
N LYS A 128 -4.13 -12.13 14.45
CA LYS A 128 -4.47 -11.97 15.87
C LYS A 128 -4.07 -10.60 16.45
N ARG A 129 -3.91 -9.58 15.61
CA ARG A 129 -3.60 -8.19 16.01
C ARG A 129 -4.88 -7.36 16.06
N SER A 130 -5.76 -7.71 16.99
CA SER A 130 -7.10 -7.12 17.12
C SER A 130 -7.08 -5.63 17.44
N GLU A 131 -6.19 -5.18 18.32
CA GLU A 131 -6.06 -3.76 18.70
C GLU A 131 -5.64 -2.88 17.52
N ASP A 132 -4.71 -3.35 16.69
CA ASP A 132 -4.27 -2.63 15.50
C ASP A 132 -5.37 -2.59 14.43
N ALA A 133 -6.12 -3.68 14.29
CA ALA A 133 -7.28 -3.73 13.40
C ALA A 133 -8.34 -2.71 13.82
N GLU A 134 -8.62 -2.59 15.13
CA GLU A 134 -9.52 -1.60 15.69
C GLU A 134 -9.06 -0.17 15.41
N LYS A 135 -7.78 0.16 15.63
CA LYS A 135 -7.23 1.49 15.32
C LYS A 135 -7.42 1.86 13.84
N VAL A 136 -7.18 0.92 12.93
CA VAL A 136 -7.38 1.15 11.49
C VAL A 136 -8.87 1.34 11.16
N LEU A 137 -9.76 0.51 11.72
CA LEU A 137 -11.21 0.63 11.51
C LEU A 137 -11.78 1.95 12.04
N ARG A 138 -11.33 2.41 13.22
CA ARG A 138 -11.71 3.72 13.77
C ARG A 138 -11.22 4.88 12.90
N LYS A 139 -10.00 4.78 12.36
CA LYS A 139 -9.46 5.78 11.42
C LYS A 139 -10.29 5.83 10.14
N MET A 140 -10.67 4.67 9.59
CA MET A 140 -11.56 4.58 8.43
C MET A 140 -12.94 5.18 8.71
N ALA A 141 -13.52 4.91 9.90
CA ALA A 141 -14.80 5.46 10.31
C ALA A 141 -14.78 6.99 10.39
N LYS A 142 -13.72 7.58 10.97
CA LYS A 142 -13.50 9.03 11.00
C LYS A 142 -13.44 9.64 9.60
N VAL A 143 -12.67 9.04 8.69
CA VAL A 143 -12.57 9.50 7.29
C VAL A 143 -13.93 9.41 6.57
N ASN A 144 -14.70 8.36 6.84
CA ASN A 144 -16.03 8.15 6.25
C ASN A 144 -17.17 8.85 7.00
N LYS A 145 -16.88 9.69 8.01
CA LYS A 145 -17.86 10.38 8.86
C LYS A 145 -18.91 9.43 9.46
N ARG A 146 -18.46 8.24 9.88
CA ARG A 146 -19.28 7.24 10.57
C ARG A 146 -18.86 7.15 12.03
N ILE A 147 -19.85 7.10 12.92
CA ILE A 147 -19.65 6.83 14.34
C ILE A 147 -19.80 5.32 14.52
N ILE A 148 -18.78 4.67 15.06
CA ILE A 148 -18.87 3.29 15.51
C ILE A 148 -18.99 3.35 17.03
N SER A 149 -20.03 2.74 17.59
CA SER A 149 -20.16 2.65 19.05
C SER A 149 -19.06 1.76 19.63
N ASP A 150 -18.52 2.17 20.78
CA ASP A 150 -17.47 1.42 21.47
C ASP A 150 -17.93 0.02 21.87
N ASP A 151 -19.19 -0.11 22.30
CA ASP A 151 -19.85 -1.38 22.58
C ASP A 151 -19.94 -2.30 21.35
N PHE A 152 -20.10 -1.75 20.14
CA PHE A 152 -20.06 -2.56 18.92
C PHE A 152 -18.65 -3.09 18.64
N MET A 153 -17.62 -2.25 18.80
CA MET A 153 -16.22 -2.65 18.61
C MET A 153 -15.81 -3.69 19.66
N GLU A 154 -16.18 -3.45 20.91
CA GLU A 154 -15.93 -4.37 22.02
C GLU A 154 -16.62 -5.70 21.78
N ARG A 155 -17.91 -5.75 21.43
CA ARG A 155 -18.59 -7.02 21.06
C ARG A 155 -17.95 -7.73 19.87
N ALA A 156 -17.36 -6.99 18.94
CA ALA A 156 -16.73 -7.55 17.77
C ALA A 156 -15.37 -8.20 18.11
N PHE A 157 -14.62 -7.65 19.07
CA PHE A 157 -13.29 -8.12 19.47
C PHE A 157 -13.25 -8.94 20.79
N ASN A 158 -14.27 -8.88 21.64
CA ASN A 158 -14.28 -9.40 23.02
C ASN A 158 -14.98 -10.77 23.21
N ARG A 159 -15.27 -11.52 22.13
CA ARG A 159 -15.60 -12.96 22.28
C ARG A 159 -14.40 -13.79 21.87
N ASN A 160 -13.95 -14.65 22.78
CA ASN A 160 -12.90 -15.68 22.66
C ASN A 160 -13.07 -16.70 21.50
N GLU A 161 -13.85 -16.39 20.47
CA GLU A 161 -13.76 -17.06 19.19
C GLU A 161 -12.89 -16.22 18.27
N VAL A 162 -11.69 -16.74 17.98
CA VAL A 162 -10.82 -16.31 16.88
C VAL A 162 -11.68 -16.11 15.64
N CYS A 163 -12.06 -14.86 15.39
CA CYS A 163 -13.22 -14.57 14.57
C CYS A 163 -12.94 -14.92 13.11
N LYS A 164 -13.69 -15.89 12.58
CA LYS A 164 -13.82 -16.11 11.13
C LYS A 164 -14.23 -14.77 10.50
N TYR A 165 -13.37 -14.24 9.64
CA TYR A 165 -13.54 -13.06 8.77
C TYR A 165 -14.99 -12.82 8.26
N LYS A 166 -15.76 -13.89 8.01
CA LYS A 166 -17.18 -13.85 7.62
C LYS A 166 -18.05 -12.94 8.51
N ARG A 167 -17.73 -12.75 9.79
CA ARG A 167 -18.51 -11.90 10.71
C ARG A 167 -18.26 -10.40 10.53
N PHE A 168 -17.06 -10.01 10.12
CA PHE A 168 -16.67 -8.60 9.94
C PHE A 168 -16.90 -8.08 8.52
N GLU A 169 -17.01 -8.98 7.55
CA GLU A 169 -17.33 -8.62 6.17
C GLU A 169 -18.56 -7.70 6.01
N PRO A 170 -19.71 -7.92 6.69
CA PRO A 170 -20.85 -7.00 6.64
C PRO A 170 -20.55 -5.65 7.29
N LEU A 171 -19.73 -5.59 8.36
CA LEU A 171 -19.35 -4.34 9.00
C LEU A 171 -18.44 -3.49 8.12
N ILE A 172 -17.40 -4.12 7.57
CA ILE A 172 -16.50 -3.50 6.60
C ILE A 172 -17.33 -2.97 5.43
N LYS A 173 -18.23 -3.79 4.87
CA LYS A 173 -19.16 -3.34 3.81
C LYS A 173 -20.06 -2.18 4.25
N THR A 174 -20.46 -2.10 5.52
CA THR A 174 -21.35 -1.06 6.06
C THR A 174 -20.63 0.26 6.33
N LEU A 175 -19.41 0.23 6.88
CA LEU A 175 -18.57 1.42 7.07
C LEU A 175 -18.17 2.06 5.73
N VAL A 176 -18.08 1.23 4.69
CA VAL A 176 -17.72 1.60 3.32
C VAL A 176 -18.92 2.08 2.51
N ARG A 177 -20.10 1.50 2.71
CA ARG A 177 -21.29 1.89 1.95
C ARG A 177 -21.84 3.20 2.51
N LYS A 178 -21.56 4.30 1.81
CA LYS A 178 -22.08 5.68 2.05
C LYS A 178 -23.60 5.81 2.26
N ARG A 179 -24.42 4.75 2.18
CA ARG A 179 -25.88 4.84 2.04
C ARG A 179 -26.76 4.48 3.24
N ARG A 180 -26.28 4.02 4.40
CA ARG A 180 -27.19 3.90 5.57
C ARG A 180 -26.57 4.38 6.88
N PRO A 181 -27.22 5.32 7.61
CA PRO A 181 -26.87 5.61 8.99
C PRO A 181 -27.14 4.38 9.86
N LEU A 182 -26.20 4.07 10.75
CA LEU A 182 -26.41 3.19 11.89
C LEU A 182 -27.12 4.01 12.96
N ILE A 183 -28.45 4.07 12.91
CA ILE A 183 -29.25 4.49 14.06
C ILE A 183 -30.45 3.55 14.12
N ARG A 184 -30.37 2.59 15.04
CA ARG A 184 -31.55 2.22 15.82
C ARG A 184 -31.12 2.43 17.27
N GLY A 185 -31.38 3.64 17.76
CA GLY A 185 -31.47 3.85 19.21
C GLY A 185 -32.68 3.07 19.73
N PRO A 186 -32.66 2.64 20.99
CA PRO A 186 -33.82 2.05 21.63
C PRO A 186 -34.85 3.14 21.91
N ASP A 187 -36.03 3.02 21.31
CA ASP A 187 -37.33 3.49 21.82
C ASP A 187 -38.36 2.45 21.35
#